data_AF-A0A4V1S9A3-F1
#
_entry.id   AF-A0A4V1S9A3-F1
#
_cell.length_a   1.000
_cell.length_b   1.000
_cell.length_c   1.000
_cell.angle_alpha   90.00
_cell.angle_beta   90.00
_cell.angle_gamma   90.00
#
_symmetry.space_group_name_H-M   'P 1'
#
loop_
_entity.id
_entity.type
_entity.pdbx_description
1 polymer ?
#
loop_
_entity_poly.entity_id
_entity_poly.type
_entity_poly.pdbx_seq_one_letter_code
_entity_poly.pdbx_strand_id
1 'polypeptide(L)'
;MAWRTYPIPIMTRSLHMLERAVRTERLLALLAFGTLATASHATTITVNNRWPDGEKPSAAIDGFSGKYLNFEGGNTGILVTPARGATVANSIKLWAADDDSGRDPAFYQVFGTDKAITGITFDSEDFTLVSQGMVSLPTLRSTPGQTPLDETRSWMKSFENTRAFTSYLVVFPAVRGATTTLMQVGEVQLGSASGPIFAPGDSVLGVEAERTIVHFAGPKSVTPAGQETSSFGIMFIPDTQFYSRYAAPAGGNQFSARFGSNPFEVQTEWIAKFANQLQIPMAVHLGDVVDRAGTAGEWEHASLAMKTLDDADYPYSILAGNHDVNNGGQWSNERTLASEPFPARFPLSRAQQQSTFRGMSPDGFNQYHIFEFQGQQFLQLALSWNADLASVAWAQQVIDTHPTLPVILSTHDYLAVDS
;
A
#
# COMPACT_ATOMS: atom_id res chain seq x y z
N MET A 1 39.42 36.85 -14.53
CA MET A 1 38.43 36.28 -13.58
C MET A 1 38.28 34.80 -13.94
N ALA A 2 38.55 33.92 -12.98
CA ALA A 2 38.77 32.50 -13.19
C ALA A 2 37.46 31.71 -13.33
N TRP A 3 37.44 30.80 -14.31
CA TRP A 3 36.45 29.74 -14.44
C TRP A 3 36.75 28.64 -13.40
N ARG A 4 35.75 28.22 -12.62
CA ARG A 4 35.83 27.03 -11.77
C ARG A 4 35.09 25.88 -12.44
N THR A 5 35.84 24.90 -12.93
CA THR A 5 35.35 23.55 -13.23
C THR A 5 35.47 22.70 -11.98
N TYR A 6 34.43 21.91 -11.67
CA TYR A 6 34.47 20.88 -10.64
C TYR A 6 34.56 19.49 -11.33
N PRO A 7 35.39 18.56 -10.84
CA PRO A 7 35.52 17.25 -11.44
C PRO A 7 34.34 16.34 -11.05
N ILE A 8 33.85 15.56 -12.01
CA ILE A 8 32.85 14.50 -11.81
C ILE A 8 33.58 13.23 -11.34
N PRO A 9 33.17 12.59 -10.23
CA PRO A 9 33.70 11.27 -9.86
C PRO A 9 33.10 10.18 -10.75
N ILE A 10 33.95 9.39 -11.37
CA ILE A 10 33.57 8.16 -12.08
C ILE A 10 33.22 7.11 -11.02
N MET A 11 31.94 6.73 -10.89
CA MET A 11 31.54 5.55 -10.11
C MET A 11 31.66 4.30 -10.97
N THR A 12 32.56 3.40 -10.58
CA THR A 12 32.74 2.06 -11.13
C THR A 12 31.58 1.13 -10.78
N ARG A 13 31.16 0.35 -11.78
CA ARG A 13 30.12 -0.69 -11.74
C ARG A 13 30.31 -1.70 -10.58
N SER A 14 29.42 -1.64 -9.59
CA SER A 14 29.04 -2.79 -8.76
C SER A 14 27.74 -2.49 -8.02
N LEU A 15 26.61 -2.47 -8.74
CA LEU A 15 25.27 -2.22 -8.13
C LEU A 15 24.17 -3.17 -8.61
N HIS A 16 24.46 -4.06 -9.57
CA HIS A 16 23.43 -4.88 -10.24
C HIS A 16 22.93 -6.10 -9.44
N MET A 17 23.56 -6.48 -8.32
CA MET A 17 23.07 -7.59 -7.49
C MET A 17 22.14 -7.15 -6.34
N LEU A 18 22.33 -5.96 -5.76
CA LEU A 18 21.45 -5.48 -4.68
C LEU A 18 20.10 -4.98 -5.20
N GLU A 19 20.03 -4.38 -6.39
CA GLU A 19 18.76 -3.86 -6.94
C GLU A 19 17.77 -4.97 -7.34
N ARG A 20 18.25 -6.16 -7.71
CA ARG A 20 17.38 -7.30 -8.05
C ARG A 20 16.72 -7.95 -6.83
N ALA A 21 17.43 -8.03 -5.70
CA ALA A 21 16.86 -8.58 -4.47
C ALA A 21 15.73 -7.69 -3.92
N VAL A 22 15.93 -6.37 -3.91
CA VAL A 22 14.95 -5.38 -3.41
C VAL A 22 13.67 -5.33 -4.27
N ARG A 23 13.79 -5.48 -5.61
CA ARG A 23 12.62 -5.52 -6.51
C ARG A 23 11.79 -6.79 -6.38
N THR A 24 12.42 -7.93 -6.09
CA THR A 24 11.71 -9.23 -6.01
C THR A 24 11.00 -9.37 -4.66
N GLU A 25 11.61 -8.93 -3.56
CA GLU A 25 11.00 -8.98 -2.22
C GLU A 25 9.80 -8.03 -2.05
N ARG A 26 9.79 -6.88 -2.74
CA ARG A 26 8.64 -5.97 -2.76
C ARG A 26 7.46 -6.48 -3.60
N LEU A 27 7.73 -7.23 -4.66
CA LEU A 27 6.68 -7.82 -5.51
C LEU A 27 6.01 -9.02 -4.84
N LEU A 28 6.77 -9.81 -4.07
CA LEU A 28 6.24 -10.88 -3.21
C LEU A 28 5.38 -10.34 -2.06
N ALA A 29 5.78 -9.21 -1.46
CA ALA A 29 4.96 -8.50 -0.46
C ALA A 29 3.65 -7.95 -1.03
N LEU A 30 3.63 -7.55 -2.31
CA LEU A 30 2.43 -7.11 -3.02
C LEU A 30 1.49 -8.29 -3.37
N LEU A 31 2.04 -9.47 -3.65
CA LEU A 31 1.27 -10.71 -3.88
C LEU A 31 0.68 -11.27 -2.58
N ALA A 32 1.33 -11.07 -1.44
CA ALA A 32 0.80 -11.42 -0.12
C ALA A 32 -0.41 -10.55 0.29
N PHE A 33 -0.64 -9.41 -0.39
CA PHE A 33 -1.86 -8.62 -0.26
C PHE A 33 -3.04 -9.19 -1.05
N GLY A 34 -2.81 -9.98 -2.09
CA GLY A 34 -3.87 -10.56 -2.93
C GLY A 34 -4.74 -11.59 -2.18
N THR A 35 -4.24 -12.18 -1.11
CA THR A 35 -5.00 -13.09 -0.23
C THR A 35 -5.90 -12.36 0.78
N LEU A 36 -5.78 -11.03 0.92
CA LEU A 36 -6.61 -10.19 1.78
C LEU A 36 -7.98 -9.84 1.16
N ALA A 37 -8.20 -10.18 -0.11
CA ALA A 37 -9.31 -9.69 -0.92
C ALA A 37 -10.57 -10.59 -0.93
N THR A 38 -10.80 -11.42 0.10
CA THR A 38 -12.12 -12.03 0.31
C THR A 38 -12.80 -11.38 1.50
N ALA A 39 -13.96 -10.77 1.25
CA ALA A 39 -14.74 -9.97 2.20
C ALA A 39 -15.12 -10.71 3.50
N SER A 40 -14.24 -10.73 4.51
CA SER A 40 -14.64 -10.56 5.92
C SER A 40 -13.56 -9.80 6.65
N HIS A 41 -13.97 -8.72 7.29
CA HIS A 41 -13.27 -8.24 8.48
C HIS A 41 -13.37 -9.36 9.52
N ALA A 42 -12.26 -9.74 10.15
CA ALA A 42 -12.34 -10.64 11.28
C ALA A 42 -13.12 -9.97 12.41
N THR A 43 -14.34 -10.43 12.70
CA THR A 43 -15.01 -10.03 13.95
C THR A 43 -14.42 -10.76 15.14
N THR A 44 -13.81 -11.93 14.90
CA THR A 44 -13.40 -12.86 15.96
C THR A 44 -11.89 -13.10 15.96
N ILE A 45 -11.30 -13.00 17.15
CA ILE A 45 -9.93 -13.43 17.46
C ILE A 45 -10.02 -14.59 18.43
N THR A 46 -9.28 -15.68 18.19
CA THR A 46 -9.29 -16.87 19.06
C THR A 46 -7.90 -17.27 19.52
N VAL A 47 -7.81 -17.91 20.68
CA VAL A 47 -6.56 -18.40 21.30
C VAL A 47 -6.25 -19.87 20.91
N ASN A 48 -6.99 -20.43 19.96
CA ASN A 48 -6.97 -21.87 19.65
C ASN A 48 -6.16 -22.21 18.38
N ASN A 49 -4.92 -21.72 18.28
CA ASN A 49 -4.02 -22.08 17.20
C ASN A 49 -2.95 -23.08 17.66
N ARG A 50 -2.22 -23.66 16.70
CA ARG A 50 -1.34 -24.81 16.94
C ARG A 50 0.13 -24.46 16.72
N TRP A 51 0.99 -24.95 17.61
CA TRP A 51 2.45 -24.78 17.57
C TRP A 51 3.12 -26.06 18.08
N PRO A 52 4.37 -26.36 17.71
CA PRO A 52 5.09 -27.51 18.25
C PRO A 52 5.62 -27.25 19.66
N ASP A 53 5.95 -28.33 20.38
CA ASP A 53 6.55 -28.25 21.70
C ASP A 53 7.88 -27.45 21.65
N GLY A 54 8.03 -26.51 22.58
CA GLY A 54 9.22 -25.66 22.66
C GLY A 54 9.18 -24.38 21.82
N GLU A 55 8.21 -24.23 20.92
CA GLU A 55 8.07 -23.05 20.04
C GLU A 55 6.72 -22.34 20.29
N LYS A 56 6.33 -22.30 21.56
CA LYS A 56 5.07 -21.70 22.06
C LYS A 56 5.09 -20.16 21.97
N PRO A 57 3.94 -19.47 22.09
CA PRO A 57 3.84 -18.01 22.01
C PRO A 57 4.80 -17.24 22.93
N SER A 58 5.15 -17.78 24.09
CA SER A 58 6.11 -17.14 24.99
C SER A 58 7.52 -17.04 24.45
N ALA A 59 7.89 -17.88 23.48
CA ALA A 59 9.19 -17.78 22.80
C ALA A 59 9.29 -16.54 21.91
N ALA A 60 8.18 -15.85 21.62
CA ALA A 60 8.20 -14.57 20.91
C ALA A 60 8.58 -13.38 21.80
N ILE A 61 8.67 -13.55 23.13
CA ILE A 61 8.90 -12.45 24.09
C ILE A 61 9.93 -12.81 25.19
N ASP A 62 10.76 -13.84 24.98
CA ASP A 62 11.62 -14.41 26.03
C ASP A 62 13.05 -13.85 26.06
N GLY A 63 13.43 -13.03 25.08
CA GLY A 63 14.75 -12.41 24.99
C GLY A 63 15.85 -13.33 24.45
N PHE A 64 15.49 -14.49 23.89
CA PHE A 64 16.41 -15.44 23.27
C PHE A 64 16.04 -15.63 21.80
N SER A 65 17.02 -15.92 20.96
CA SER A 65 16.81 -16.09 19.52
C SER A 65 16.23 -17.47 19.14
N GLY A 66 15.22 -17.91 19.89
CA GLY A 66 14.39 -19.07 19.57
C GLY A 66 13.39 -18.74 18.45
N LYS A 67 12.23 -19.38 18.51
CA LYS A 67 11.09 -18.99 17.67
C LYS A 67 9.77 -19.30 18.34
N TYR A 68 8.80 -18.43 18.09
CA TYR A 68 7.40 -18.82 18.07
C TYR A 68 7.06 -19.28 16.65
N LEU A 69 6.62 -20.53 16.50
CA LEU A 69 6.11 -21.08 15.24
C LEU A 69 4.61 -21.34 15.38
N ASN A 70 3.85 -21.01 14.35
CA ASN A 70 2.42 -21.23 14.28
C ASN A 70 2.05 -21.96 12.99
N PHE A 71 1.23 -23.02 13.11
CA PHE A 71 0.79 -23.86 11.99
C PHE A 71 -0.33 -23.27 11.14
N GLU A 72 -0.95 -22.16 11.57
CA GLU A 72 -2.08 -21.53 10.85
C GLU A 72 -1.63 -20.35 9.97
N GLY A 73 -0.34 -19.97 10.02
CA GLY A 73 0.25 -19.06 9.04
C GLY A 73 -0.19 -17.60 9.20
N GLY A 74 -0.72 -17.00 8.12
CA GLY A 74 -1.21 -15.62 8.14
C GLY A 74 -2.35 -15.41 9.15
N ASN A 75 -2.56 -14.17 9.57
CA ASN A 75 -3.53 -13.77 10.59
C ASN A 75 -3.26 -14.33 12.00
N THR A 76 -2.09 -14.92 12.22
CA THR A 76 -1.65 -15.37 13.55
C THR A 76 -0.72 -14.37 14.22
N GLY A 77 -0.56 -14.47 15.53
CA GLY A 77 0.36 -13.65 16.29
C GLY A 77 0.24 -13.85 17.79
N ILE A 78 0.47 -12.78 18.55
CA ILE A 78 0.47 -12.82 20.02
C ILE A 78 -0.42 -11.74 20.63
N LEU A 79 -1.07 -12.07 21.73
CA LEU A 79 -1.74 -11.12 22.63
C LEU A 79 -0.98 -11.10 23.96
N VAL A 80 -0.37 -9.96 24.28
CA VAL A 80 0.51 -9.79 25.44
C VAL A 80 -0.12 -8.81 26.44
N THR A 81 -0.11 -9.17 27.72
CA THR A 81 -0.46 -8.28 28.83
C THR A 81 0.81 -8.01 29.65
N PRO A 82 1.46 -6.85 29.46
CA PRO A 82 2.67 -6.51 30.20
C PRO A 82 2.42 -6.45 31.71
N ALA A 83 3.26 -7.14 32.51
CA ALA A 83 3.15 -7.17 33.97
C ALA A 83 3.34 -5.78 34.60
N ARG A 84 4.01 -4.87 33.88
CA ARG A 84 4.23 -3.48 34.29
C ARG A 84 2.99 -2.58 34.16
N GLY A 85 1.87 -3.11 33.66
CA GLY A 85 0.61 -2.39 33.49
C GLY A 85 0.56 -1.58 32.19
N ALA A 86 -0.28 -0.54 32.18
CA ALA A 86 -0.52 0.26 30.98
C ALA A 86 0.76 0.96 30.49
N THR A 87 1.07 0.80 29.20
CA THR A 87 2.24 1.40 28.55
C THR A 87 1.83 2.05 27.25
N VAL A 88 2.66 2.97 26.72
CA VAL A 88 2.48 3.59 25.39
C VAL A 88 3.49 2.97 24.43
N ALA A 89 3.04 2.18 23.45
CA ALA A 89 3.89 1.65 22.39
C ALA A 89 4.15 2.70 21.32
N ASN A 90 5.40 2.90 20.91
CA ASN A 90 5.84 3.84 19.87
C ASN A 90 6.77 3.19 18.83
N SER A 91 7.09 1.91 18.99
CA SER A 91 7.79 1.13 17.99
C SER A 91 7.45 -0.34 18.09
N ILE A 92 7.66 -1.05 16.98
CA ILE A 92 7.70 -2.51 16.92
C ILE A 92 9.07 -2.91 16.37
N LYS A 93 9.64 -3.96 16.94
CA LYS A 93 10.84 -4.61 16.47
C LYS A 93 10.63 -6.10 16.43
N LEU A 94 11.06 -6.70 15.33
CA LEU A 94 10.95 -8.13 15.07
C LEU A 94 12.35 -8.68 14.82
N TRP A 95 12.61 -9.90 15.26
CA TRP A 95 13.81 -10.66 14.87
C TRP A 95 13.43 -11.86 14.02
N ALA A 96 14.29 -12.18 13.05
CA ALA A 96 14.16 -13.37 12.25
C ALA A 96 14.33 -14.62 13.12
N ALA A 97 13.53 -15.66 12.84
CA ALA A 97 13.71 -16.98 13.44
C ALA A 97 14.88 -17.74 12.80
N ASP A 98 15.09 -18.98 13.22
CA ASP A 98 16.22 -19.85 12.88
C ASP A 98 16.01 -20.75 11.64
N ASP A 99 14.79 -20.83 11.08
CA ASP A 99 14.45 -21.78 10.00
C ASP A 99 14.26 -21.13 8.62
N ASP A 100 13.04 -21.04 8.08
CA ASP A 100 12.80 -20.62 6.68
C ASP A 100 12.27 -19.18 6.59
N SER A 101 13.00 -18.29 5.89
CA SER A 101 12.60 -16.89 5.70
C SER A 101 11.23 -16.68 5.04
N GLY A 102 10.71 -17.67 4.30
CA GLY A 102 9.37 -17.66 3.73
C GLY A 102 8.25 -17.69 4.78
N ARG A 103 8.54 -18.10 6.02
CA ARG A 103 7.56 -18.13 7.12
C ARG A 103 7.55 -16.86 7.96
N ASP A 104 8.46 -15.93 7.67
CA ASP A 104 8.55 -14.67 8.41
C ASP A 104 7.35 -13.77 8.09
N PRO A 105 6.90 -12.94 9.05
CA PRO A 105 5.94 -11.89 8.79
C PRO A 105 6.34 -10.98 7.64
N ALA A 106 5.39 -10.71 6.75
CA ALA A 106 5.49 -9.72 5.68
C ALA A 106 4.67 -8.46 5.97
N PHE A 107 3.69 -8.55 6.86
CA PHE A 107 2.86 -7.43 7.32
C PHE A 107 2.58 -7.58 8.81
N TYR A 108 2.57 -6.47 9.54
CA TYR A 108 2.23 -6.45 10.96
C TYR A 108 1.04 -5.53 11.22
N GLN A 109 0.27 -5.86 12.25
CA GLN A 109 -0.70 -4.98 12.88
C GLN A 109 -0.50 -5.02 14.39
N VAL A 110 -0.39 -3.86 15.01
CA VAL A 110 -0.36 -3.68 16.47
C VAL A 110 -1.65 -2.98 16.87
N PHE A 111 -2.34 -3.58 17.84
CA PHE A 111 -3.50 -2.99 18.49
C PHE A 111 -3.28 -2.94 19.99
N GLY A 112 -3.97 -2.01 20.65
CA GLY A 112 -4.02 -1.90 22.09
C GLY A 112 -5.45 -2.06 22.61
N THR A 113 -5.60 -2.61 23.82
CA THR A 113 -6.87 -2.65 24.52
C THR A 113 -6.70 -2.42 26.02
N ASP A 114 -7.73 -1.83 26.62
CA ASP A 114 -7.88 -1.70 28.08
C ASP A 114 -8.92 -2.69 28.63
N LYS A 115 -9.53 -3.50 27.75
CA LYS A 115 -10.47 -4.55 28.16
C LYS A 115 -9.69 -5.67 28.82
N ALA A 116 -10.20 -6.17 29.94
CA ALA A 116 -9.60 -7.30 30.62
C ALA A 116 -9.59 -8.53 29.68
N ILE A 117 -8.43 -9.16 29.54
CA ILE A 117 -8.27 -10.37 28.73
C ILE A 117 -8.78 -11.56 29.53
N THR A 118 -10.03 -11.94 29.28
CA THR A 118 -10.69 -13.09 29.91
C THR A 118 -11.29 -14.01 28.85
N GLY A 119 -11.03 -15.31 28.93
CA GLY A 119 -11.50 -16.29 27.97
C GLY A 119 -10.53 -16.52 26.81
N ILE A 120 -11.04 -17.11 25.73
CA ILE A 120 -10.23 -17.56 24.57
C ILE A 120 -10.76 -17.03 23.23
N THR A 121 -11.78 -16.19 23.26
CA THR A 121 -12.40 -15.57 22.09
C THR A 121 -12.60 -14.09 22.39
N PHE A 122 -12.19 -13.23 21.46
CA PHE A 122 -12.29 -11.78 21.59
C PHE A 122 -12.92 -11.17 20.35
N ASP A 123 -13.62 -10.05 20.54
CA ASP A 123 -14.09 -9.25 19.42
C ASP A 123 -12.95 -8.34 18.94
N SER A 124 -12.73 -8.29 17.64
CA SER A 124 -11.78 -7.34 17.05
C SER A 124 -12.09 -5.87 17.36
N GLU A 125 -13.35 -5.52 17.61
CA GLU A 125 -13.79 -4.17 17.97
C GLU A 125 -13.32 -3.75 19.37
N ASP A 126 -12.96 -4.71 20.23
CA ASP A 126 -12.39 -4.45 21.56
C ASP A 126 -10.95 -3.92 21.50
N PHE A 127 -10.31 -3.96 20.34
CA PHE A 127 -8.94 -3.56 20.12
C PHE A 127 -8.88 -2.26 19.31
N THR A 128 -8.04 -1.33 19.70
CA THR A 128 -7.79 -0.09 18.95
C THR A 128 -6.51 -0.24 18.14
N LEU A 129 -6.57 -0.06 16.82
CA LEU A 129 -5.35 -0.08 15.99
C LEU A 129 -4.37 1.02 16.41
N VAL A 130 -3.13 0.62 16.68
CA VAL A 130 -2.02 1.50 17.04
C VAL A 130 -1.12 1.76 15.82
N SER A 131 -0.73 0.70 15.11
CA SER A 131 0.12 0.81 13.93
C SER A 131 0.01 -0.43 13.06
N GLN A 132 0.25 -0.26 11.76
CA GLN A 132 0.38 -1.38 10.83
C GLN A 132 1.36 -1.04 9.70
N GLY A 133 1.86 -2.05 9.01
CA GLY A 133 2.70 -1.84 7.84
C GLY A 133 3.48 -3.07 7.39
N MET A 134 4.24 -2.88 6.32
CA MET A 134 5.11 -3.91 5.75
C MET A 134 6.27 -4.23 6.70
N VAL A 135 6.64 -5.50 6.74
CA VAL A 135 7.82 -6.03 7.44
C VAL A 135 8.88 -6.41 6.41
N SER A 136 10.15 -6.10 6.69
CA SER A 136 11.28 -6.48 5.84
C SER A 136 12.41 -7.08 6.68
N LEU A 137 12.14 -8.25 7.26
CA LEU A 137 13.11 -9.00 8.04
C LEU A 137 14.28 -9.48 7.16
N PRO A 138 15.54 -9.42 7.63
CA PRO A 138 16.69 -9.98 6.89
C PRO A 138 16.51 -11.48 6.63
N THR A 139 16.98 -12.00 5.50
CA THR A 139 16.95 -13.45 5.21
C THR A 139 17.97 -14.25 6.04
N LEU A 140 18.94 -13.58 6.65
CA LEU A 140 19.88 -14.21 7.59
C LEU A 140 19.14 -14.76 8.81
N ARG A 141 19.35 -16.04 9.11
CA ARG A 141 18.61 -16.78 10.15
C ARG A 141 19.32 -16.74 11.51
N SER A 142 18.52 -16.70 12.56
CA SER A 142 18.99 -16.70 13.95
C SER A 142 19.59 -18.05 14.36
N THR A 143 20.41 -18.04 15.41
CA THR A 143 20.94 -19.25 16.03
C THR A 143 20.15 -19.52 17.31
N PRO A 144 19.42 -20.64 17.44
CA PRO A 144 18.57 -20.90 18.59
C PRO A 144 19.30 -20.76 19.93
N GLY A 145 18.65 -20.06 20.88
CA GLY A 145 19.15 -19.89 22.24
C GLY A 145 20.26 -18.85 22.43
N GLN A 146 20.64 -18.09 21.39
CA GLN A 146 21.59 -17.00 21.54
C GLN A 146 20.96 -15.81 22.29
N THR A 147 21.75 -15.22 23.20
CA THR A 147 21.47 -13.95 23.87
C THR A 147 22.79 -13.17 24.04
N PRO A 148 22.82 -11.83 23.87
CA PRO A 148 21.72 -10.99 23.41
C PRO A 148 21.32 -11.31 21.96
N LEU A 149 20.08 -10.96 21.61
CA LEU A 149 19.57 -11.09 20.24
C LEU A 149 20.46 -10.36 19.24
N ASP A 150 20.73 -10.99 18.10
CA ASP A 150 21.59 -10.38 17.08
C ASP A 150 20.82 -9.32 16.29
N GLU A 151 21.24 -8.07 16.46
CA GLU A 151 20.59 -6.91 15.86
C GLU A 151 20.66 -6.89 14.33
N THR A 152 21.63 -7.59 13.72
CA THR A 152 21.71 -7.69 12.24
C THR A 152 20.62 -8.59 11.65
N ARG A 153 19.83 -9.27 12.49
CA ARG A 153 18.70 -10.13 12.11
C ARG A 153 17.35 -9.52 12.48
N SER A 154 17.34 -8.23 12.80
CA SER A 154 16.14 -7.52 13.22
C SER A 154 15.60 -6.57 12.15
N TRP A 155 14.33 -6.21 12.30
CA TRP A 155 13.67 -5.14 11.59
C TRP A 155 12.86 -4.30 12.59
N MET A 156 12.86 -2.98 12.45
CA MET A 156 12.20 -2.06 13.37
C MET A 156 11.40 -1.00 12.62
N LYS A 157 10.24 -0.64 13.18
CA LYS A 157 9.43 0.50 12.75
C LYS A 157 8.98 1.31 13.95
N SER A 158 9.29 2.61 13.93
CA SER A 158 8.71 3.59 14.86
C SER A 158 7.37 4.12 14.33
N PHE A 159 6.48 4.49 15.25
CA PHE A 159 5.17 5.04 14.97
C PHE A 159 4.69 5.97 16.10
N GLU A 160 3.76 6.85 15.76
CA GLU A 160 3.12 7.75 16.71
C GLU A 160 2.00 7.05 17.45
N ASN A 161 1.98 7.20 18.76
CA ASN A 161 0.87 6.80 19.62
C ASN A 161 1.00 7.56 20.93
N THR A 162 -0.11 8.11 21.41
CA THR A 162 -0.18 8.84 22.67
C THR A 162 -1.04 8.13 23.71
N ARG A 163 -1.73 7.05 23.33
CA ARG A 163 -2.61 6.29 24.22
C ARG A 163 -1.86 5.12 24.85
N ALA A 164 -2.01 5.00 26.17
CA ALA A 164 -1.55 3.84 26.91
C ALA A 164 -2.59 2.73 26.87
N PHE A 165 -2.13 1.48 26.83
CA PHE A 165 -2.98 0.29 26.84
C PHE A 165 -2.45 -0.76 27.81
N THR A 166 -3.36 -1.49 28.46
CA THR A 166 -3.00 -2.58 29.39
C THR A 166 -2.58 -3.87 28.67
N SER A 167 -3.05 -4.09 27.45
CA SER A 167 -2.71 -5.27 26.64
C SER A 167 -2.52 -4.89 25.18
N TYR A 168 -1.69 -5.66 24.48
CA TYR A 168 -1.34 -5.45 23.08
C TYR A 168 -1.56 -6.71 22.26
N LEU A 169 -2.28 -6.56 21.14
CA LEU A 169 -2.46 -7.58 20.13
C LEU A 169 -1.49 -7.28 18.98
N VAL A 170 -0.59 -8.20 18.68
CA VAL A 170 0.30 -8.14 17.51
C VAL A 170 -0.05 -9.30 16.59
N VAL A 171 -0.58 -9.00 15.41
CA VAL A 171 -1.01 -9.99 14.42
C VAL A 171 -0.21 -9.80 13.13
N PHE A 172 0.07 -10.89 12.45
CA PHE A 172 0.77 -10.92 11.17
C PHE A 172 -0.18 -11.42 10.07
N PRO A 173 -0.94 -10.52 9.40
CA PRO A 173 -1.89 -10.90 8.36
C PRO A 173 -1.29 -11.69 7.21
N ALA A 174 0.00 -11.46 6.93
CA ALA A 174 0.69 -12.06 5.82
C ALA A 174 2.12 -12.46 6.20
N VAL A 175 2.59 -13.53 5.57
CA VAL A 175 3.97 -14.05 5.63
C VAL A 175 4.65 -13.92 4.28
N ARG A 176 5.99 -13.93 4.25
CA ARG A 176 6.79 -13.64 3.04
C ARG A 176 6.56 -14.65 1.90
N GLY A 177 6.40 -15.93 2.25
CA GLY A 177 6.22 -17.02 1.31
C GLY A 177 4.76 -17.26 0.99
N ALA A 178 4.34 -16.97 -0.24
CA ALA A 178 2.93 -17.07 -0.65
C ALA A 178 2.32 -18.48 -0.58
N THR A 179 3.13 -19.54 -0.43
CA THR A 179 2.69 -20.94 -0.40
C THR A 179 2.84 -21.63 0.95
N THR A 180 3.35 -20.94 1.98
CA THR A 180 3.48 -21.54 3.30
C THR A 180 2.18 -21.40 4.09
N THR A 181 1.89 -22.41 4.91
CA THR A 181 0.82 -22.35 5.91
C THR A 181 1.38 -22.01 7.29
N LEU A 182 2.65 -21.64 7.39
CA LEU A 182 3.35 -21.46 8.66
C LEU A 182 3.78 -20.01 8.87
N MET A 183 3.67 -19.54 10.11
CA MET A 183 4.26 -18.27 10.54
C MET A 183 5.32 -18.55 11.59
N GLN A 184 6.46 -17.86 11.49
CA GLN A 184 7.47 -17.90 12.53
C GLN A 184 7.98 -16.49 12.85
N VAL A 185 8.33 -16.25 14.10
CA VAL A 185 9.05 -15.04 14.51
C VAL A 185 10.04 -15.39 15.61
N GLY A 186 11.25 -14.81 15.55
CA GLY A 186 12.28 -15.06 16.55
C GLY A 186 11.98 -14.34 17.86
N GLU A 187 11.64 -13.06 17.76
CA GLU A 187 11.28 -12.20 18.90
C GLU A 187 10.38 -11.06 18.41
N VAL A 188 9.45 -10.63 19.24
CA VAL A 188 8.58 -9.47 19.05
C VAL A 188 8.77 -8.52 20.23
N GLN A 189 9.15 -7.29 19.95
CA GLN A 189 9.29 -6.25 20.98
C GLN A 189 8.50 -5.02 20.60
N LEU A 190 7.58 -4.59 21.45
CA LEU A 190 7.09 -3.22 21.44
C LEU A 190 8.02 -2.32 22.26
N GLY A 191 8.31 -1.12 21.77
CA GLY A 191 9.16 -0.14 22.44
C GLY A 191 8.38 1.11 22.82
N SER A 192 8.82 1.77 23.89
CA SER A 192 8.35 3.08 24.35
C SER A 192 9.54 4.03 24.52
N ALA A 193 9.29 5.29 24.86
CA ALA A 193 10.34 6.21 25.30
C ALA A 193 11.15 5.69 26.52
N SER A 194 10.57 4.79 27.31
CA SER A 194 11.20 4.18 28.49
C SER A 194 11.94 2.86 28.19
N GLY A 195 12.03 2.46 26.93
CA GLY A 195 12.62 1.19 26.50
C GLY A 195 11.58 0.11 26.17
N PRO A 196 11.97 -1.18 26.20
CA PRO A 196 11.10 -2.29 25.81
C PRO A 196 9.87 -2.40 26.72
N ILE A 197 8.72 -2.77 26.12
CA ILE A 197 7.44 -2.97 26.79
C ILE A 197 7.26 -4.43 27.20
N PHE A 198 7.38 -5.36 26.25
CA PHE A 198 7.31 -6.79 26.52
C PHE A 198 8.56 -7.24 27.27
N ALA A 199 8.36 -8.14 28.23
CA ALA A 199 9.42 -8.72 29.04
C ALA A 199 9.20 -10.23 29.22
N PRO A 200 10.28 -11.01 29.44
CA PRO A 200 10.16 -12.42 29.78
C PRO A 200 9.30 -12.60 31.03
N GLY A 201 8.25 -13.42 30.92
CA GLY A 201 7.29 -13.68 32.01
C GLY A 201 6.00 -12.87 31.93
N ASP A 202 5.85 -11.94 30.99
CA ASP A 202 4.56 -11.34 30.68
C ASP A 202 3.53 -12.41 30.26
N SER A 203 2.25 -12.16 30.53
CA SER A 203 1.19 -13.04 30.05
C SER A 203 1.08 -12.91 28.53
N VAL A 204 1.19 -14.03 27.82
CA VAL A 204 1.19 -14.07 26.36
C VAL A 204 0.36 -15.26 25.87
N LEU A 205 -0.52 -14.97 24.93
CA LEU A 205 -1.39 -15.94 24.27
C LEU A 205 -1.06 -15.95 22.77
N GLY A 206 -1.01 -17.15 22.18
CA GLY A 206 -1.01 -17.30 20.73
C GLY A 206 -2.41 -17.06 20.22
N VAL A 207 -2.55 -16.24 19.18
CA VAL A 207 -3.87 -15.84 18.67
C VAL A 207 -3.96 -16.00 17.17
N GLU A 208 -5.16 -16.26 16.69
CA GLU A 208 -5.52 -16.30 15.29
C GLU A 208 -6.79 -15.47 15.10
N ALA A 209 -6.72 -14.49 14.20
CA ALA A 209 -7.89 -13.81 13.71
C ALA A 209 -8.49 -14.62 12.56
N GLU A 210 -9.83 -14.78 12.54
CA GLU A 210 -10.52 -15.62 11.53
C GLU A 210 -10.18 -15.20 10.08
N ARG A 211 -9.82 -13.92 9.90
CA ARG A 211 -9.31 -13.26 8.70
C ARG A 211 -8.43 -12.09 9.12
N THR A 212 -7.98 -11.29 8.16
CA THR A 212 -7.28 -10.05 8.47
C THR A 212 -8.20 -9.08 9.19
N ILE A 213 -7.72 -8.56 10.31
CA ILE A 213 -8.42 -7.54 11.07
C ILE A 213 -8.32 -6.24 10.29
N VAL A 214 -9.39 -5.87 9.60
CA VAL A 214 -9.44 -4.60 8.86
C VAL A 214 -9.88 -3.50 9.81
N HIS A 215 -9.02 -3.08 10.72
CA HIS A 215 -9.26 -1.83 11.44
C HIS A 215 -8.90 -0.67 10.53
N PHE A 216 -9.91 -0.01 10.03
CA PHE A 216 -9.74 1.39 9.71
C PHE A 216 -9.60 2.09 11.04
N ALA A 217 -8.36 2.43 11.42
CA ALA A 217 -8.20 3.68 12.14
C ALA A 217 -8.96 4.67 11.26
N GLY A 218 -10.13 5.12 11.70
CA GLY A 218 -10.69 6.36 11.20
C GLY A 218 -9.56 7.39 11.16
N PRO A 219 -9.66 8.42 10.31
CA PRO A 219 -8.59 9.41 10.10
C PRO A 219 -7.90 9.68 11.42
N LYS A 220 -6.57 9.47 11.49
CA LYS A 220 -5.77 9.76 12.70
C LYS A 220 -6.38 11.02 13.30
N SER A 221 -6.99 10.92 14.47
CA SER A 221 -7.37 12.10 15.23
C SER A 221 -6.04 12.68 15.69
N VAL A 222 -5.43 13.46 14.81
CA VAL A 222 -4.25 14.27 15.11
C VAL A 222 -4.74 15.17 16.23
N THR A 223 -4.29 14.89 17.45
CA THR A 223 -4.44 15.85 18.54
C THR A 223 -3.88 17.16 18.02
N PRO A 224 -4.60 18.29 18.06
CA PRO A 224 -4.10 19.53 17.49
C PRO A 224 -2.76 19.86 18.15
N ALA A 225 -1.67 19.59 17.44
CA ALA A 225 -0.46 20.37 17.64
C ALA A 225 -0.93 21.79 17.32
N GLY A 226 -0.80 22.72 18.28
CA GLY A 226 -1.23 24.09 18.08
C GLY A 226 -0.78 24.57 16.70
N GLN A 227 -1.76 24.92 15.86
CA GLN A 227 -1.75 25.22 14.42
C GLN A 227 -2.46 24.14 13.57
N GLU A 228 -3.64 24.49 13.08
CA GLU A 228 -4.48 23.73 12.14
C GLU A 228 -3.65 23.21 10.93
N THR A 229 -3.25 21.94 10.94
CA THR A 229 -2.64 21.29 9.78
C THR A 229 -3.67 20.40 9.11
N SER A 230 -4.13 20.76 7.91
CA SER A 230 -4.90 19.86 7.04
C SER A 230 -3.97 18.83 6.43
N SER A 231 -4.29 17.54 6.58
CA SER A 231 -3.55 16.44 5.96
C SER A 231 -4.53 15.43 5.34
N PHE A 232 -4.35 15.11 4.06
CA PHE A 232 -5.12 14.09 3.35
C PHE A 232 -4.19 13.13 2.60
N GLY A 233 -4.72 11.95 2.29
CA GLY A 233 -4.11 11.02 1.36
C GLY A 233 -4.65 11.23 -0.05
N ILE A 234 -3.79 11.07 -1.06
CA ILE A 234 -4.20 10.83 -2.46
C ILE A 234 -3.71 9.44 -2.85
N MET A 235 -4.53 8.74 -3.63
CA MET A 235 -4.15 7.49 -4.25
C MET A 235 -3.70 7.71 -5.69
N PHE A 236 -2.53 7.19 -6.03
CA PHE A 236 -2.01 7.16 -7.39
C PHE A 236 -2.03 5.74 -7.94
N ILE A 237 -2.49 5.59 -9.19
CA ILE A 237 -2.51 4.32 -9.94
C ILE A 237 -1.58 4.50 -11.16
N PRO A 238 -0.28 4.17 -11.03
CA PRO A 238 0.65 4.26 -12.14
C PRO A 238 0.62 2.98 -12.99
N ASP A 239 0.79 3.13 -14.30
CA ASP A 239 1.33 2.10 -15.19
C ASP A 239 0.63 0.72 -15.03
N THR A 240 -0.66 0.68 -15.36
CA THR A 240 -1.46 -0.55 -15.33
C THR A 240 -1.32 -1.37 -16.60
N GLN A 241 -0.46 -0.94 -17.53
CA GLN A 241 -0.37 -1.45 -18.88
C GLN A 241 -0.20 -2.97 -18.94
N PHE A 242 0.62 -3.54 -18.05
CA PHE A 242 0.80 -4.98 -17.98
C PHE A 242 -0.39 -5.72 -17.37
N TYR A 243 -1.15 -5.09 -16.47
CA TYR A 243 -2.37 -5.68 -15.92
C TYR A 243 -3.42 -5.86 -17.02
N SER A 244 -3.56 -4.86 -17.90
CA SER A 244 -4.43 -4.90 -19.07
C SER A 244 -3.93 -5.92 -20.10
N ARG A 245 -2.63 -5.91 -20.41
CA ARG A 245 -1.99 -6.86 -21.33
C ARG A 245 -2.27 -8.31 -20.96
N TYR A 246 -2.01 -8.67 -19.71
CA TYR A 246 -2.09 -10.05 -19.25
C TYR A 246 -3.49 -10.46 -18.80
N ALA A 247 -4.47 -9.54 -18.77
CA ALA A 247 -5.89 -9.87 -18.72
C ALA A 247 -6.39 -10.34 -20.10
N ALA A 248 -5.94 -9.65 -21.15
CA ALA A 248 -6.42 -9.91 -22.51
C ALA A 248 -6.01 -11.31 -23.00
N PRO A 249 -6.84 -11.96 -23.85
CA PRO A 249 -6.50 -13.24 -24.47
C PRO A 249 -5.14 -13.23 -25.17
N ALA A 250 -4.79 -12.13 -25.83
CA ALA A 250 -3.51 -11.94 -26.52
C ALA A 250 -2.29 -11.89 -25.58
N GLY A 251 -2.49 -11.63 -24.29
CA GLY A 251 -1.43 -11.73 -23.27
C GLY A 251 -1.37 -13.07 -22.54
N GLY A 252 -2.31 -13.99 -22.83
CA GLY A 252 -2.35 -15.33 -22.26
C GLY A 252 -3.09 -15.45 -20.92
N ASN A 253 -3.88 -14.45 -20.54
CA ASN A 253 -4.69 -14.44 -19.31
C ASN A 253 -3.90 -14.85 -18.04
N GLN A 254 -2.67 -14.36 -17.91
CA GLN A 254 -1.69 -14.90 -16.95
C GLN A 254 -2.11 -14.67 -15.50
N PHE A 255 -2.74 -13.53 -15.20
CA PHE A 255 -3.13 -13.21 -13.84
C PHE A 255 -4.32 -14.03 -13.36
N SER A 256 -5.36 -14.17 -14.18
CA SER A 256 -6.47 -15.07 -13.86
C SER A 256 -6.00 -16.52 -13.70
N ALA A 257 -5.11 -16.98 -14.59
CA ALA A 257 -4.57 -18.34 -14.52
C ALA A 257 -3.71 -18.61 -13.27
N ARG A 258 -2.97 -17.60 -12.77
CA ARG A 258 -2.07 -17.75 -11.61
C ARG A 258 -2.74 -17.41 -10.27
N PHE A 259 -3.63 -16.42 -10.27
CA PHE A 259 -4.14 -15.77 -9.05
C PHE A 259 -5.67 -15.71 -8.98
N GLY A 260 -6.38 -16.18 -10.01
CA GLY A 260 -7.84 -16.12 -10.08
C GLY A 260 -8.42 -14.70 -10.21
N SER A 261 -7.56 -13.68 -10.28
CA SER A 261 -7.94 -12.26 -10.25
C SER A 261 -6.97 -11.41 -11.08
N ASN A 262 -7.42 -10.23 -11.53
CA ASN A 262 -6.57 -9.25 -12.20
C ASN A 262 -6.14 -8.13 -11.23
N PRO A 263 -4.84 -7.78 -11.15
CA PRO A 263 -4.39 -6.74 -10.21
C PRO A 263 -5.01 -5.36 -10.42
N PHE A 264 -5.40 -4.99 -11.64
CA PHE A 264 -6.06 -3.71 -11.92
C PHE A 264 -7.47 -3.68 -11.33
N GLU A 265 -8.24 -4.74 -11.58
CA GLU A 265 -9.58 -4.90 -11.00
C GLU A 265 -9.52 -4.87 -9.47
N VAL A 266 -8.62 -5.65 -8.86
CA VAL A 266 -8.43 -5.70 -7.40
C VAL A 266 -8.06 -4.32 -6.82
N GLN A 267 -7.22 -3.54 -7.50
CA GLN A 267 -6.88 -2.17 -7.07
C GLN A 267 -8.10 -1.25 -7.09
N THR A 268 -8.88 -1.28 -8.17
CA THR A 268 -10.08 -0.44 -8.30
C THR A 268 -11.20 -0.85 -7.34
N GLU A 269 -11.37 -2.15 -7.09
CA GLU A 269 -12.30 -2.67 -6.07
C GLU A 269 -11.90 -2.24 -4.67
N TRP A 270 -10.61 -2.28 -4.35
CA TRP A 270 -10.09 -1.80 -3.07
C TRP A 270 -10.40 -0.31 -2.89
N ILE A 271 -10.16 0.51 -3.93
CA ILE A 271 -10.44 1.95 -3.89
C ILE A 271 -11.93 2.21 -3.67
N ALA A 272 -12.79 1.64 -4.50
CA ALA A 272 -14.25 1.77 -4.39
C ALA A 272 -14.75 1.41 -2.99
N LYS A 273 -14.15 0.40 -2.37
CA LYS A 273 -14.56 -0.10 -1.06
C LYS A 273 -14.06 0.73 0.11
N PHE A 274 -12.84 1.26 0.05
CA PHE A 274 -12.15 1.78 1.24
C PHE A 274 -11.76 3.25 1.17
N ALA A 275 -11.66 3.85 -0.01
CA ALA A 275 -11.10 5.18 -0.15
C ALA A 275 -11.95 6.25 0.57
N ASN A 276 -13.29 6.13 0.54
CA ASN A 276 -14.20 6.98 1.32
C ASN A 276 -13.97 6.86 2.84
N GLN A 277 -13.71 5.65 3.35
CA GLN A 277 -13.44 5.41 4.78
C GLN A 277 -12.10 6.00 5.21
N LEU A 278 -11.13 6.01 4.30
CA LEU A 278 -9.82 6.60 4.48
C LEU A 278 -9.80 8.11 4.21
N GLN A 279 -10.95 8.70 3.90
CA GLN A 279 -11.10 10.10 3.49
C GLN A 279 -10.16 10.49 2.35
N ILE A 280 -9.86 9.55 1.45
CA ILE A 280 -9.16 9.84 0.21
C ILE A 280 -10.20 10.48 -0.71
N PRO A 281 -9.98 11.71 -1.20
CA PRO A 281 -11.03 12.46 -1.90
C PRO A 281 -11.18 12.04 -3.37
N MET A 282 -10.13 11.45 -3.95
CA MET A 282 -10.13 10.92 -5.32
C MET A 282 -8.94 9.99 -5.57
N ALA A 283 -9.03 9.17 -6.61
CA ALA A 283 -7.88 8.46 -7.19
C ALA A 283 -7.29 9.22 -8.39
N VAL A 284 -6.01 9.00 -8.70
CA VAL A 284 -5.31 9.64 -9.82
C VAL A 284 -4.54 8.57 -10.61
N HIS A 285 -5.04 8.20 -11.79
CA HIS A 285 -4.36 7.29 -12.71
C HIS A 285 -3.35 8.06 -13.57
N LEU A 286 -2.10 7.59 -13.62
CA LEU A 286 -0.97 8.32 -14.20
C LEU A 286 -0.62 7.92 -15.64
N GLY A 287 -1.60 7.43 -16.42
CA GLY A 287 -1.36 6.92 -17.77
C GLY A 287 -0.80 5.51 -17.82
N ASP A 288 -0.53 5.09 -19.06
CA ASP A 288 -0.22 3.70 -19.43
C ASP A 288 -1.27 2.73 -18.89
N VAL A 289 -2.52 3.01 -19.28
CA VAL A 289 -3.70 2.23 -18.94
C VAL A 289 -3.63 0.84 -19.61
N VAL A 290 -3.21 0.79 -20.87
CA VAL A 290 -2.97 -0.44 -21.66
C VAL A 290 -1.53 -0.50 -22.17
N ASP A 291 -1.04 -1.69 -22.56
CA ASP A 291 0.33 -1.88 -23.07
C ASP A 291 0.40 -1.70 -24.58
N ARG A 292 -0.67 -2.09 -25.27
CA ARG A 292 -0.72 -2.07 -26.72
C ARG A 292 -2.07 -1.54 -27.16
N ALA A 293 -2.16 -0.24 -27.39
CA ALA A 293 -3.38 0.49 -27.77
C ALA A 293 -4.25 -0.23 -28.83
N GLY A 294 -3.63 -0.88 -29.83
CA GLY A 294 -4.31 -1.60 -30.91
C GLY A 294 -4.61 -3.08 -30.65
N THR A 295 -4.30 -3.63 -29.47
CA THR A 295 -4.52 -5.05 -29.16
C THR A 295 -5.90 -5.26 -28.56
N ALA A 296 -6.67 -6.17 -29.17
CA ALA A 296 -8.00 -6.53 -28.70
C ALA A 296 -7.98 -7.07 -27.26
N GLY A 297 -8.91 -6.61 -26.43
CA GLY A 297 -9.12 -7.06 -25.06
C GLY A 297 -8.48 -6.16 -24.00
N GLU A 298 -7.36 -5.48 -24.29
CA GLU A 298 -6.67 -4.71 -23.25
C GLU A 298 -7.52 -3.53 -22.75
N TRP A 299 -8.11 -2.78 -23.68
CA TRP A 299 -9.02 -1.68 -23.34
C TRP A 299 -10.30 -2.14 -22.67
N GLU A 300 -10.84 -3.30 -23.05
CA GLU A 300 -12.02 -3.88 -22.41
C GLU A 300 -11.75 -4.17 -20.93
N HIS A 301 -10.62 -4.80 -20.61
CA HIS A 301 -10.25 -5.11 -19.23
C HIS A 301 -9.90 -3.87 -18.42
N ALA A 302 -9.11 -2.95 -19.00
CA ALA A 302 -8.80 -1.68 -18.35
C ALA A 302 -10.06 -0.86 -18.04
N SER A 303 -10.95 -0.73 -19.03
CA SER A 303 -12.18 0.04 -18.87
C SER A 303 -13.12 -0.62 -17.87
N LEU A 304 -13.12 -1.97 -17.77
CA LEU A 304 -13.89 -2.71 -16.78
C LEU A 304 -13.36 -2.47 -15.37
N ALA A 305 -12.04 -2.51 -15.15
CA ALA A 305 -11.44 -2.17 -13.86
C ALA A 305 -11.84 -0.75 -13.43
N MET A 306 -11.67 0.24 -14.31
CA MET A 306 -12.07 1.62 -14.00
C MET A 306 -13.59 1.78 -13.82
N LYS A 307 -14.41 0.93 -14.45
CA LYS A 307 -15.87 0.93 -14.26
C LYS A 307 -16.27 0.62 -12.82
N THR A 308 -15.46 -0.13 -12.08
CA THR A 308 -15.66 -0.35 -10.65
C THR A 308 -15.73 0.96 -9.86
N LEU A 309 -14.94 1.97 -10.25
CA LEU A 309 -14.98 3.30 -9.63
C LEU A 309 -16.20 4.10 -10.09
N ASP A 310 -16.56 4.00 -11.38
CA ASP A 310 -17.78 4.63 -11.91
C ASP A 310 -19.02 4.11 -11.17
N ASP A 311 -19.13 2.79 -10.99
CA ASP A 311 -20.27 2.12 -10.34
C ASP A 311 -20.35 2.42 -8.84
N ALA A 312 -19.22 2.72 -8.21
CA ALA A 312 -19.12 3.13 -6.82
C ALA A 312 -19.34 4.64 -6.59
N ASP A 313 -19.57 5.41 -7.66
CA ASP A 313 -19.61 6.88 -7.65
C ASP A 313 -18.37 7.48 -6.98
N TYR A 314 -17.20 6.84 -7.18
CA TYR A 314 -15.95 7.25 -6.56
C TYR A 314 -15.10 8.07 -7.55
N PRO A 315 -14.74 9.33 -7.24
CA PRO A 315 -14.03 10.18 -8.18
C PRO A 315 -12.62 9.72 -8.53
N TYR A 316 -12.24 9.83 -9.80
CA TYR A 316 -10.89 9.60 -10.28
C TYR A 316 -10.50 10.54 -11.44
N SER A 317 -9.24 10.95 -11.43
CA SER A 317 -8.59 11.50 -12.62
C SER A 317 -7.89 10.38 -13.39
N ILE A 318 -7.86 10.50 -14.71
CA ILE A 318 -7.11 9.62 -15.61
C ILE A 318 -6.53 10.42 -16.78
N LEU A 319 -5.36 10.03 -17.26
CA LEU A 319 -4.71 10.60 -18.44
C LEU A 319 -4.13 9.49 -19.28
N ALA A 320 -3.84 9.75 -20.56
CA ALA A 320 -3.16 8.79 -21.43
C ALA A 320 -1.64 8.87 -21.25
N GLY A 321 -0.99 7.70 -21.21
CA GLY A 321 0.44 7.52 -21.35
C GLY A 321 0.87 7.28 -22.80
N ASN A 322 2.14 6.92 -23.00
CA ASN A 322 2.67 6.70 -24.34
C ASN A 322 2.16 5.38 -24.96
N HIS A 323 1.69 4.43 -24.15
CA HIS A 323 1.09 3.17 -24.61
C HIS A 323 -0.41 3.26 -24.91
N ASP A 324 -1.06 4.36 -24.51
CA ASP A 324 -2.51 4.57 -24.62
C ASP A 324 -2.94 5.26 -25.92
N VAL A 325 -1.98 5.65 -26.76
CA VAL A 325 -2.17 6.32 -28.04
C VAL A 325 -1.68 5.44 -29.18
N ASN A 326 -2.20 5.64 -30.40
CA ASN A 326 -1.81 4.81 -31.55
C ASN A 326 -0.32 4.92 -31.90
N ASN A 327 0.28 6.08 -31.66
CA ASN A 327 1.70 6.33 -31.88
C ASN A 327 2.27 7.19 -30.73
N GLY A 328 2.93 6.53 -29.77
CA GLY A 328 3.58 7.20 -28.65
C GLY A 328 4.69 8.19 -29.04
N GLY A 329 5.19 8.15 -30.28
CA GLY A 329 6.16 9.12 -30.79
C GLY A 329 5.56 10.44 -31.26
N GLN A 330 4.23 10.58 -31.28
CA GLN A 330 3.55 11.79 -31.76
C GLN A 330 3.25 12.77 -30.63
N TRP A 331 3.40 14.06 -30.95
CA TRP A 331 2.84 15.14 -30.14
C TRP A 331 1.31 15.09 -30.16
N SER A 332 0.65 15.61 -29.14
CA SER A 332 -0.82 15.55 -29.05
C SER A 332 -1.53 16.18 -30.25
N ASN A 333 -0.98 17.23 -30.86
CA ASN A 333 -1.52 17.89 -32.06
C ASN A 333 -1.26 17.14 -33.39
N GLU A 334 -0.45 16.08 -33.37
CA GLU A 334 -0.17 15.23 -34.55
C GLU A 334 -1.09 14.01 -34.62
N ARG A 335 -1.91 13.79 -33.59
CA ARG A 335 -2.81 12.63 -33.48
C ARG A 335 -4.02 12.77 -34.38
N THR A 336 -4.44 11.65 -34.97
CA THR A 336 -5.74 11.58 -35.64
C THR A 336 -6.81 11.25 -34.60
N LEU A 337 -7.43 12.29 -34.01
CA LEU A 337 -8.32 12.14 -32.84
C LEU A 337 -9.41 11.08 -33.01
N ALA A 338 -10.02 10.99 -34.18
CA ALA A 338 -11.10 10.03 -34.45
C ALA A 338 -10.66 8.55 -34.38
N SER A 339 -9.35 8.28 -34.48
CA SER A 339 -8.79 6.93 -34.37
C SER A 339 -8.17 6.64 -33.01
N GLU A 340 -8.04 7.63 -32.13
CA GLU A 340 -7.37 7.43 -30.84
C GLU A 340 -8.27 6.64 -29.87
N PRO A 341 -7.75 5.58 -29.24
CA PRO A 341 -8.57 4.72 -28.41
C PRO A 341 -8.86 5.31 -27.03
N PHE A 342 -7.95 6.10 -26.46
CA PHE A 342 -8.13 6.65 -25.11
C PHE A 342 -9.39 7.53 -24.97
N PRO A 343 -9.63 8.57 -25.81
CA PRO A 343 -10.85 9.37 -25.71
C PRO A 343 -12.13 8.58 -26.00
N ALA A 344 -12.05 7.48 -26.76
CA ALA A 344 -13.17 6.60 -27.00
C ALA A 344 -13.55 5.76 -25.76
N ARG A 345 -12.59 5.45 -24.87
CA ARG A 345 -12.79 4.66 -23.63
C ARG A 345 -13.05 5.53 -22.40
N PHE A 346 -12.49 6.73 -22.37
CA PHE A 346 -12.72 7.73 -21.33
C PHE A 346 -13.32 9.01 -21.93
N PRO A 347 -14.52 8.95 -22.54
CA PRO A 347 -15.14 10.11 -23.17
C PRO A 347 -15.64 11.12 -22.14
N LEU A 348 -15.89 12.35 -22.60
CA LEU A 348 -16.52 13.42 -21.82
C LEU A 348 -17.78 12.95 -21.08
N SER A 349 -18.63 12.15 -21.73
CA SER A 349 -19.89 11.66 -21.14
C SER A 349 -19.68 10.75 -19.91
N ARG A 350 -18.54 10.04 -19.84
CA ARG A 350 -18.13 9.24 -18.67
C ARG A 350 -17.55 10.14 -17.59
N ALA A 351 -16.65 11.06 -17.96
CA ALA A 351 -16.03 11.99 -17.02
C ALA A 351 -17.07 12.88 -16.32
N GLN A 352 -18.11 13.34 -17.04
CA GLN A 352 -19.20 14.16 -16.50
C GLN A 352 -20.06 13.47 -15.44
N GLN A 353 -19.98 12.14 -15.29
CA GLN A 353 -20.68 11.45 -14.21
C GLN A 353 -20.01 11.70 -12.84
N GLN A 354 -18.73 12.08 -12.83
CA GLN A 354 -18.00 12.23 -11.58
C GLN A 354 -18.28 13.58 -10.91
N SER A 355 -18.56 13.55 -9.60
CA SER A 355 -18.89 14.75 -8.81
C SER A 355 -17.78 15.81 -8.79
N THR A 356 -16.51 15.42 -8.95
CA THR A 356 -15.36 16.33 -8.95
C THR A 356 -14.99 16.86 -10.33
N PHE A 357 -15.51 16.29 -11.42
CA PHE A 357 -15.14 16.69 -12.78
C PHE A 357 -15.58 18.13 -13.09
N ARG A 358 -14.71 18.92 -13.71
CA ARG A 358 -15.00 20.33 -14.04
C ARG A 358 -14.68 20.72 -15.48
N GLY A 359 -13.85 19.96 -16.18
CA GLY A 359 -13.71 20.14 -17.62
C GLY A 359 -12.68 19.23 -18.26
N MET A 360 -12.74 19.19 -19.58
CA MET A 360 -11.90 18.38 -20.46
C MET A 360 -11.47 19.22 -21.65
N SER A 361 -10.26 19.04 -22.15
CA SER A 361 -9.79 19.71 -23.36
C SER A 361 -10.59 19.26 -24.60
N PRO A 362 -10.68 20.08 -25.66
CA PRO A 362 -11.49 19.75 -26.84
C PRO A 362 -11.12 18.44 -27.56
N ASP A 363 -9.88 17.99 -27.41
CA ASP A 363 -9.35 16.75 -27.97
C ASP A 363 -9.62 15.51 -27.09
N GLY A 364 -10.16 15.70 -25.87
CA GLY A 364 -10.55 14.62 -24.96
C GLY A 364 -9.39 14.01 -24.15
N PHE A 365 -8.18 14.58 -24.23
CA PHE A 365 -6.98 13.99 -23.61
C PHE A 365 -6.62 14.57 -22.24
N ASN A 366 -6.99 15.81 -21.97
CA ASN A 366 -6.68 16.49 -20.73
C ASN A 366 -7.97 16.75 -19.95
N GLN A 367 -7.91 16.67 -18.63
CA GLN A 367 -9.07 16.96 -17.78
C GLN A 367 -8.65 17.58 -16.47
N TYR A 368 -9.58 18.24 -15.80
CA TYR A 368 -9.38 18.73 -14.46
C TYR A 368 -10.59 18.48 -13.57
N HIS A 369 -10.27 18.27 -12.31
CA HIS A 369 -11.22 18.00 -11.25
C HIS A 369 -11.01 19.03 -10.13
N ILE A 370 -12.10 19.40 -9.46
CA ILE A 370 -12.05 20.13 -8.19
C ILE A 370 -12.67 19.24 -7.13
N PHE A 371 -11.88 18.91 -6.13
CA PHE A 371 -12.31 18.15 -4.96
C PHE A 371 -12.11 18.98 -3.69
N GLU A 372 -12.83 18.61 -2.64
CA GLU A 372 -12.74 19.27 -1.34
C GLU A 372 -12.26 18.27 -0.29
N PHE A 373 -11.38 18.74 0.60
CA PHE A 373 -10.99 18.00 1.78
C PHE A 373 -10.89 18.95 2.98
N GLN A 374 -11.61 18.63 4.06
CA GLN A 374 -11.66 19.44 5.30
C GLN A 374 -11.91 20.94 5.04
N GLY A 375 -12.84 21.25 4.13
CA GLY A 375 -13.21 22.63 3.79
C GLY A 375 -12.23 23.38 2.89
N GLN A 376 -11.14 22.74 2.42
CA GLN A 376 -10.23 23.28 1.43
C GLN A 376 -10.44 22.60 0.08
N GLN A 377 -10.61 23.40 -0.98
CA GLN A 377 -10.68 22.92 -2.35
C GLN A 377 -9.30 22.80 -2.98
N PHE A 378 -9.13 21.80 -3.84
CA PHE A 378 -7.92 21.53 -4.61
C PHE A 378 -8.28 21.30 -6.07
N LEU A 379 -7.42 21.74 -6.97
CA LEU A 379 -7.55 21.50 -8.40
C LEU A 379 -6.59 20.37 -8.79
N GLN A 380 -7.12 19.22 -9.20
CA GLN A 380 -6.32 18.19 -9.84
C GLN A 380 -6.36 18.41 -11.36
N LEU A 381 -5.19 18.53 -11.99
CA LEU A 381 -5.03 18.81 -13.41
C LEU A 381 -4.26 17.66 -14.07
N ALA A 382 -4.89 17.01 -15.04
CA ALA A 382 -4.33 15.88 -15.77
C ALA A 382 -3.92 16.29 -17.17
N LEU A 383 -2.61 16.26 -17.46
CA LEU A 383 -2.04 16.49 -18.78
C LEU A 383 -1.52 15.19 -19.38
N SER A 384 -2.09 14.81 -20.53
CA SER A 384 -1.74 13.58 -21.24
C SER A 384 -0.28 13.59 -21.74
N TRP A 385 0.24 12.39 -22.03
CA TRP A 385 1.51 12.16 -22.71
C TRP A 385 1.75 13.11 -23.90
N ASN A 386 2.98 13.63 -23.98
CA ASN A 386 3.50 14.44 -25.08
C ASN A 386 2.58 15.62 -25.46
N ALA A 387 2.20 16.39 -24.43
CA ALA A 387 1.31 17.54 -24.54
C ALA A 387 1.95 18.67 -25.39
N ASP A 388 1.23 19.10 -26.42
CA ASP A 388 1.61 20.23 -27.26
C ASP A 388 1.36 21.59 -26.57
N LEU A 389 1.76 22.67 -27.24
CA LEU A 389 1.56 24.03 -26.72
C LEU A 389 0.08 24.40 -26.51
N ALA A 390 -0.84 23.88 -27.32
CA ALA A 390 -2.26 24.13 -27.13
C ALA A 390 -2.78 23.46 -25.85
N SER A 391 -2.34 22.23 -25.56
CA SER A 391 -2.65 21.51 -24.32
C SER A 391 -2.09 22.24 -23.10
N VAL A 392 -0.86 22.74 -23.18
CA VAL A 392 -0.24 23.57 -22.12
C VAL A 392 -0.98 24.89 -21.93
N ALA A 393 -1.36 25.57 -23.02
CA ALA A 393 -2.14 26.81 -22.95
C ALA A 393 -3.52 26.60 -22.33
N TRP A 394 -4.19 25.48 -22.64
CA TRP A 394 -5.44 25.08 -22.01
C TRP A 394 -5.26 24.85 -20.50
N ALA A 395 -4.22 24.13 -20.10
CA ALA A 395 -3.89 23.94 -18.68
C ALA A 395 -3.62 25.27 -17.96
N GLN A 396 -2.87 26.19 -18.58
CA GLN A 396 -2.63 27.52 -18.03
C GLN A 396 -3.95 28.29 -17.85
N GLN A 397 -4.84 28.25 -18.83
CA GLN A 397 -6.17 28.88 -18.73
C GLN A 397 -6.99 28.30 -17.56
N VAL A 398 -6.92 26.99 -17.33
CA VAL A 398 -7.57 26.35 -16.18
C VAL A 398 -7.00 26.87 -14.86
N ILE A 399 -5.67 27.01 -14.75
CA ILE A 399 -5.02 27.57 -13.56
C ILE A 399 -5.39 29.03 -13.35
N ASP A 400 -5.35 29.85 -14.41
CA ASP A 400 -5.64 31.29 -14.36
C ASP A 400 -7.10 31.58 -13.96
N THR A 401 -8.02 30.69 -14.31
CA THR A 401 -9.44 30.79 -13.93
C THR A 401 -9.73 30.31 -12.50
N HIS A 402 -8.76 29.66 -11.84
CA HIS A 402 -8.87 29.16 -10.47
C HIS A 402 -7.70 29.63 -9.58
N PRO A 403 -7.43 30.94 -9.48
CA PRO A 403 -6.19 31.49 -8.92
C PRO A 403 -5.99 31.24 -7.42
N THR A 404 -7.02 30.78 -6.71
CA THR A 404 -6.99 30.53 -5.26
C THR A 404 -6.89 29.04 -4.91
N LEU A 405 -6.94 28.13 -5.88
CA LEU A 405 -6.89 26.69 -5.63
C LEU A 405 -5.45 26.18 -5.72
N PRO A 406 -4.97 25.43 -4.70
CA PRO A 406 -3.74 24.67 -4.85
C PRO A 406 -3.90 23.62 -5.98
N VAL A 407 -2.92 23.57 -6.88
CA VAL A 407 -2.95 22.72 -8.07
C VAL A 407 -2.08 21.47 -7.88
N ILE A 408 -2.66 20.30 -8.13
CA ILE A 408 -1.97 19.02 -8.25
C ILE A 408 -1.91 18.68 -9.73
N LEU A 409 -0.73 18.81 -10.34
CA LEU A 409 -0.50 18.43 -11.73
C LEU A 409 -0.06 16.96 -11.81
N SER A 410 -0.80 16.17 -12.59
CA SER A 410 -0.37 14.83 -13.01
C SER A 410 -0.11 14.83 -14.51
N THR A 411 1.01 14.23 -14.90
CA THR A 411 1.35 13.97 -16.29
C THR A 411 2.11 12.66 -16.41
N HIS A 412 1.97 11.97 -17.54
CA HIS A 412 2.75 10.77 -17.84
C HIS A 412 4.17 11.11 -18.30
N ASP A 413 4.32 12.28 -18.93
CA ASP A 413 5.61 12.75 -19.43
C ASP A 413 6.28 13.63 -18.38
N TYR A 414 7.31 13.10 -17.73
CA TYR A 414 8.12 13.89 -16.80
C TYR A 414 8.98 14.86 -17.62
N LEU A 415 8.86 16.17 -17.35
CA LEU A 415 9.71 17.26 -17.86
C LEU A 415 11.05 16.72 -18.38
N ALA A 416 11.17 16.59 -19.71
CA ALA A 416 12.29 15.94 -20.37
C ALA A 416 13.62 16.30 -19.70
N VAL A 417 14.19 15.36 -18.95
CA VAL A 417 15.62 15.46 -18.61
C VAL A 417 16.30 14.99 -19.88
N ASP A 418 16.92 15.92 -20.60
CA ASP A 418 17.79 15.62 -21.75
C ASP A 418 18.67 14.41 -21.39
N SER A 419 18.34 13.24 -21.96
CA SER A 419 19.00 11.96 -21.72
C SER A 419 20.20 11.76 -22.63
#